data_AF-A0A975ISI8-F1
#
_entry.id   AF-A0A975ISI8-F1
#
_cell.length_a   1.000
_cell.length_b   1.000
_cell.length_c   1.000
_cell.angle_alpha   90.00
_cell.angle_beta   90.00
_cell.angle_gamma   90.00
#
_symmetry.space_group_name_H-M   'P 1'
#
loop_
_entity.id
_entity.type
_entity.pdbx_description
1 polymer ?
#
loop_
_entity_poly.entity_id
_entity_poly.type
_entity_poly.pdbx_seq_one_letter_code
_entity_poly.pdbx_strand_id
1 'polypeptide(L)' 'MESLIGYFHTRQYLPFKRMQEMFNTVFNIPISEGGIHYLLNKLVTKAEPAYNLIKQEIANSKSPIGSDETE' A
#
# COMPACT_ATOMS: atom_id res chain seq x y z
N MET A 1 7.23 5.91 9.57
CA MET A 1 6.17 6.69 8.91
C MET A 1 5.53 5.90 7.76
N GLU A 2 6.29 5.54 6.73
CA GLU A 2 5.78 4.83 5.53
C GLU A 2 5.02 3.54 5.89
N SER A 3 5.57 2.65 6.73
CA SER A 3 4.92 1.38 7.10
C SER A 3 3.55 1.55 7.77
N LEU A 4 3.35 2.60 8.58
CA LEU A 4 2.05 2.90 9.21
C LEU A 4 1.04 3.40 8.19
N ILE A 5 1.46 4.30 7.30
CA ILE A 5 0.62 4.78 6.20
C ILE A 5 0.21 3.62 5.28
N GLY A 6 1.17 2.76 4.92
CA GLY A 6 0.91 1.55 4.15
C GLY A 6 -0.10 0.65 4.84
N TYR A 7 0.09 0.35 6.13
CA TYR A 7 -0.84 -0.47 6.90
C TYR A 7 -2.25 0.13 7.00
N PHE A 8 -2.36 1.43 7.28
CA PHE A 8 -3.67 2.08 7.36
C PHE A 8 -4.39 2.10 6.02
N HIS A 9 -3.67 2.32 4.93
CA HIS A 9 -4.23 2.30 3.58
C HIS A 9 -4.64 0.89 3.13
N THR A 10 -3.72 -0.08 3.14
CA THR A 10 -3.96 -1.40 2.50
C THR A 10 -4.63 -2.42 3.42
N ARG A 11 -4.47 -2.30 4.74
CA ARG A 11 -5.02 -3.29 5.69
C ARG A 11 -6.21 -2.77 6.50
N GLN A 12 -6.22 -1.49 6.83
CA GLN A 12 -7.32 -0.86 7.57
C GLN A 12 -8.28 -0.06 6.68
N TYR A 13 -7.99 0.03 5.37
CA TYR A 13 -8.82 0.73 4.37
C TYR A 13 -9.18 2.16 4.76
N LEU A 14 -8.29 2.85 5.47
CA LEU A 14 -8.56 4.18 6.00
C LEU A 14 -8.49 5.22 4.88
N PRO A 15 -9.53 6.05 4.66
CA PRO A 15 -9.50 7.09 3.63
C PRO A 15 -8.42 8.15 3.90
N PHE A 16 -7.94 8.81 2.85
CA PHE A 16 -6.87 9.82 2.93
C PHE A 16 -7.14 10.91 3.98
N LYS A 17 -8.32 11.51 3.95
CA LYS A 17 -8.73 12.51 4.94
C LYS A 17 -8.72 11.98 6.37
N ARG A 18 -9.13 10.73 6.57
CA ARG A 18 -9.15 10.08 7.90
C ARG A 18 -7.74 9.74 8.39
N MET A 19 -6.85 9.31 7.49
CA MET A 19 -5.43 9.17 7.81
C MET A 19 -4.82 10.50 8.20
N GLN A 20 -5.13 11.59 7.47
CA GLN A 20 -4.65 12.93 7.81
C GLN A 20 -5.12 13.34 9.21
N GLU A 21 -6.42 13.21 9.50
CA GLU A 21 -7.00 13.50 10.82
C GLU A 21 -6.32 12.68 11.92
N MET A 22 -6.06 11.39 11.69
CA MET A 22 -5.37 10.51 12.63
C MET A 22 -3.93 10.96 12.93
N PHE A 23 -3.14 11.27 11.89
CA PHE A 23 -1.76 11.72 12.07
C PHE A 23 -1.70 13.08 12.76
N ASN A 24 -2.57 14.02 12.38
CA ASN A 24 -2.60 15.35 12.98
C ASN A 24 -3.10 15.33 14.42
N THR A 25 -4.14 14.55 14.73
CA THR A 25 -4.85 14.61 16.02
C THR A 25 -4.34 13.61 17.04
N VAL A 26 -4.07 12.36 16.63
CA VAL A 26 -3.69 11.27 17.55
C VAL A 26 -2.18 11.21 17.71
N PHE A 27 -1.44 11.33 16.61
CA PHE A 27 0.02 11.24 16.63
C PHE A 27 0.70 12.61 16.72
N ASN A 28 -0.06 13.70 16.61
CA ASN A 28 0.44 15.07 16.63
C ASN A 28 1.54 15.34 15.58
N ILE A 29 1.44 14.67 14.42
CA ILE A 29 2.35 14.78 13.29
C ILE A 29 1.62 15.54 12.17
N PRO A 30 1.99 16.80 11.89
CA PRO A 30 1.36 17.58 10.84
C PRO A 30 1.67 16.98 9.47
N ILE A 31 0.65 16.49 8.78
CA ILE A 31 0.76 15.95 7.43
C ILE A 31 -0.44 16.38 6.59
N SER A 32 -0.22 16.53 5.29
CA SER A 32 -1.28 16.78 4.31
C SER A 32 -1.66 15.50 3.57
N GLU A 33 -2.83 15.47 2.93
CA GLU A 33 -3.21 14.37 2.04
C GLU A 33 -2.17 14.16 0.92
N GLY A 34 -1.59 15.25 0.39
CA GLY A 34 -0.51 15.19 -0.60
C GLY A 34 0.76 14.54 -0.05
N GLY A 35 1.11 14.80 1.21
CA GLY A 35 2.23 14.14 1.89
C GLY A 35 2.00 12.64 2.07
N ILE A 36 0.77 12.26 2.44
CA ILE A 36 0.35 10.85 2.51
C ILE A 36 0.45 10.19 1.13
N HIS A 37 -0.05 10.85 0.08
CA HIS A 37 0.00 10.34 -1.29
C HIS A 37 1.44 10.13 -1.77
N TYR A 38 2.32 11.10 -1.52
CA TYR A 38 3.75 10.98 -1.84
C TYR A 38 4.40 9.79 -1.12
N LEU A 39 4.13 9.60 0.17
CA LEU A 39 4.68 8.49 0.94
C LEU A 39 4.14 7.12 0.48
N LEU A 40 2.87 7.05 0.07
CA LEU A 40 2.29 5.85 -0.54
C LEU A 40 2.94 5.51 -1.88
N ASN A 41 3.12 6.49 -2.76
CA ASN A 41 3.81 6.27 -4.05
C ASN A 41 5.24 5.78 -3.84
N LYS A 42 5.96 6.37 -2.87
CA LYS A 42 7.30 5.92 -2.50
C LYS A 42 7.31 4.46 -2.00
N LEU A 43 6.26 4.05 -1.28
CA LEU A 43 6.07 2.67 -0.84
C LEU A 43 5.83 1.72 -2.03
N VAL A 44 5.00 2.13 -2.99
CA VAL A 44 4.75 1.38 -4.22
C VAL A 44 6.04 1.17 -4.99
N THR A 45 6.82 2.23 -5.24
CA THR A 45 8.11 2.14 -5.95
C THR A 45 9.09 1.20 -5.23
N LYS A 46 9.07 1.15 -3.89
CA LYS A 46 9.89 0.22 -3.12
C LYS A 46 9.43 -1.24 -3.24
N ALA A 47 8.12 -1.47 -3.33
CA ALA A 47 7.55 -2.82 -3.42
C ALA A 47 7.56 -3.37 -4.86
N GLU A 48 7.62 -2.50 -5.86
CA GLU A 48 7.55 -2.83 -7.29
C GLU A 48 8.55 -3.92 -7.74
N PRO A 49 9.84 -3.89 -7.36
CA PRO A 49 10.76 -4.96 -7.76
C PRO A 49 10.34 -6.33 -7.23
N ALA A 50 9.90 -6.42 -5.97
CA ALA A 50 9.46 -7.67 -5.36
C ALA A 50 8.15 -8.16 -6.00
N TYR A 51 7.20 -7.26 -6.25
CA TYR A 51 5.97 -7.57 -6.98
C TYR A 51 6.26 -8.13 -8.37
N ASN A 52 7.18 -7.50 -9.11
CA ASN A 52 7.55 -7.93 -10.46
C ASN A 52 8.24 -9.31 -10.45
N LEU A 53 9.09 -9.59 -9.47
CA LEU A 53 9.69 -10.92 -9.29
C LEU A 53 8.61 -11.99 -9.06
N ILE A 54 7.70 -11.75 -8.12
CA ILE A 54 6.59 -12.69 -7.84
C ILE A 54 5.73 -12.89 -9.09
N LYS A 55 5.43 -11.82 -9.82
CA LYS A 55 4.66 -11.87 -11.07
C LYS A 55 5.36 -12.68 -12.15
N GLN A 56 6.68 -12.55 -12.29
CA GLN A 56 7.47 -13.35 -13.24
C GLN A 56 7.48 -14.83 -12.87
N GLU A 57 7.68 -15.16 -11.58
CA GLU A 57 7.63 -16.55 -11.10
C GLU A 57 6.28 -17.20 -11.35
N ILE A 58 5.18 -16.48 -11.10
CA ILE A 58 3.81 -16.94 -11.40
C ILE A 58 3.66 -17.20 -12.90
N ALA A 59 4.10 -16.28 -13.76
CA ALA A 59 3.99 -16.41 -15.22
C ALA A 59 4.81 -17.59 -15.79
N ASN A 60 5.94 -17.91 -15.16
CA ASN A 60 6.81 -19.02 -15.56
C ASN A 60 6.38 -20.37 -14.95
N SER A 61 5.46 -20.36 -13.99
CA SER A 61 4.99 -21.57 -13.33
C SER A 61 4.10 -22.40 -14.28
N LYS A 62 4.40 -23.71 -14.39
CA LYS A 62 3.73 -24.62 -15.34
C LYS A 62 2.35 -25.10 -14.88
N SER A 63 1.99 -24.87 -13.62
CA SER A 63 0.72 -25.32 -13.04
C SER A 63 -0.25 -24.15 -13.00
N PRO A 64 -1.51 -24.31 -13.47
CA PRO A 64 -2.51 -23.29 -13.25
C PRO A 64 -2.74 -23.14 -11.75
N ILE A 65 -2.24 -22.03 -11.20
CA ILE A 65 -2.56 -21.60 -9.85
C ILE A 65 -4.01 -21.12 -9.97
N GLY A 66 -4.95 -21.85 -9.35
CA GLY A 66 -6.39 -21.63 -9.48
C GLY A 66 -6.76 -20.15 -9.39
N SER A 67 -7.07 -19.57 -10.54
CA SER A 67 -7.42 -18.18 -10.75
C SER A 67 -8.88 -18.00 -10.35
N ASP A 68 -9.16 -18.03 -9.06
CA ASP A 68 -10.46 -17.61 -8.52
C ASP A 68 -10.40 -16.11 -8.25
N GLU A 69 -10.54 -15.33 -9.34
CA GLU A 69 -10.63 -13.88 -9.27
C GLU A 69 -12.08 -13.48 -8.94
N THR A 70 -12.41 -13.60 -7.65
CA THR A 70 -13.45 -12.84 -6.92
C THR A 70 -14.57 -12.21 -7.76
N GLU A 71 -15.77 -12.81 -7.72
CA GLU A 71 -17.04 -12.10 -7.98
C GLU A 71 -17.34 -11.01 -6.93
#